data_AF-E9KLZ2-F1
#
_entry.id   AF-E9KLZ2-F1
#
_cell.length_a   1.000
_cell.length_b   1.000
_cell.length_c   1.000
_cell.angle_alpha   90.00
_cell.angle_beta   90.00
_cell.angle_gamma   90.00
#
_symmetry.space_group_name_H-M   'P 1'
#
loop_
_entity.id
_entity.type
_entity.pdbx_description
1 polymer ?
#
loop_
_entity_poly.entity_id
_entity_poly.type
_entity_poly.pdbx_seq_one_letter_code
_entity_poly.pdbx_strand_id
1 'polypeptide(L)'
;EGNRLNLTLVLSLNNIKSIEPGAFAGIHLAELALRSAFESSMMQTSLQGLAGLQVSRLTVGAFSDRGRQQDFERGLLNGLCQVQMEEFVLICLRGFGDDTDTLFNCVGNVSTIRLVDLRLEEISQVPVGSKVKQLECKKCGFDDVPALKLSLFKELRVLRITKNRSLKNFEQKFEGLSNLEVIDLSENRLTFSRCCSPQFQNCPNLKHLNLSFNSYIRLTGDFINVENLLYLDLQHTTLFGPGSYPVFLSLQRLIYLDISYTK
;
A
#
# COMPACT_ATOMS: atom_id res chain seq x y z
N GLU A 1 11.28 12.86 -30.44
CA GLU A 1 9.86 12.62 -30.08
C GLU A 1 9.43 11.32 -30.72
N GLY A 2 9.60 10.20 -30.00
CA GLY A 2 9.34 8.87 -30.54
C GLY A 2 8.16 8.26 -29.80
N ASN A 3 7.13 7.86 -30.56
CA ASN A 3 5.96 7.09 -30.12
C ASN A 3 6.21 6.32 -28.80
N ARG A 4 5.70 6.84 -27.68
CA ARG A 4 5.48 6.01 -26.49
C ARG A 4 4.37 5.03 -26.88
N LEU A 5 4.78 3.87 -27.37
CA LEU A 5 3.87 2.75 -27.62
C LEU A 5 3.07 2.54 -26.34
N ASN A 6 1.77 2.86 -26.38
CA ASN A 6 0.83 2.59 -25.31
C ASN A 6 0.43 1.11 -25.33
N LEU A 7 1.42 0.23 -25.45
CA LEU A 7 1.23 -1.19 -25.59
C LEU A 7 1.11 -1.80 -24.20
N THR A 8 -0.02 -2.45 -23.97
CA THR A 8 -0.23 -3.35 -22.84
C THR A 8 0.08 -4.77 -23.29
N LEU A 9 1.06 -5.40 -22.66
CA LEU A 9 1.41 -6.80 -22.89
C LEU A 9 0.93 -7.65 -21.71
N VAL A 10 0.02 -8.58 -21.99
CA VAL A 10 -0.51 -9.50 -20.99
C VAL A 10 0.03 -10.90 -21.27
N LEU A 11 0.92 -11.38 -20.41
CA LEU A 11 1.49 -12.74 -20.47
C LEU A 11 0.93 -13.65 -19.37
N SER A 12 -0.13 -13.20 -18.70
CA SER A 12 -0.77 -13.90 -17.60
C SER A 12 -1.34 -15.25 -18.07
N LEU A 13 -1.38 -16.24 -17.16
CA LEU A 13 -1.86 -17.61 -17.41
C LEU A 13 -1.09 -18.42 -18.47
N ASN A 14 0.15 -18.02 -18.79
CA ASN A 14 1.07 -18.85 -19.56
C ASN A 14 1.91 -19.75 -18.66
N ASN A 15 2.59 -20.73 -19.26
CA ASN A 15 3.58 -21.57 -18.58
C ASN A 15 5.00 -21.19 -19.02
N ILE A 16 5.38 -19.94 -18.80
CA ILE A 16 6.70 -19.42 -19.20
C ILE A 16 7.75 -20.11 -18.34
N LYS A 17 8.66 -20.82 -19.00
CA LYS A 17 9.74 -21.58 -18.35
C LYS A 17 10.92 -20.69 -17.96
N SER A 18 11.24 -19.75 -18.84
CA SER A 18 12.26 -18.73 -18.61
C SER A 18 12.00 -17.55 -19.56
N ILE A 19 12.52 -16.39 -19.18
CA ILE A 19 12.69 -15.25 -20.08
C ILE A 19 14.19 -15.11 -20.31
N GLU A 20 14.61 -15.10 -21.57
CA GLU A 20 16.02 -14.96 -21.90
C GLU A 20 16.57 -13.61 -21.40
N PRO A 21 17.78 -13.57 -20.81
CA PRO A 21 18.41 -12.33 -20.40
C PRO A 21 18.48 -11.31 -21.53
N GLY A 22 17.95 -10.11 -21.30
CA GLY A 22 17.95 -9.03 -22.29
C GLY A 22 16.81 -9.10 -23.32
N ALA A 23 15.90 -10.07 -23.24
CA ALA A 23 14.74 -10.17 -24.16
C ALA A 23 13.86 -8.90 -24.14
N PHE A 24 13.85 -8.16 -23.03
CA PHE A 24 13.12 -6.91 -22.88
C PHE A 24 13.99 -5.64 -22.95
N ALA A 25 15.27 -5.77 -23.29
CA ALA A 25 16.18 -4.63 -23.36
C ALA A 25 15.72 -3.62 -24.44
N GLY A 26 15.51 -2.37 -24.04
CA GLY A 26 15.06 -1.30 -24.94
C GLY A 26 13.56 -1.34 -25.27
N ILE A 27 12.80 -2.29 -24.72
CA ILE A 27 11.34 -2.34 -24.87
C ILE A 27 10.70 -1.32 -23.93
N HIS A 28 9.70 -0.60 -24.46
CA HIS A 28 8.88 0.36 -23.73
C HIS A 28 7.42 -0.10 -23.75
N LEU A 29 6.80 -0.27 -22.60
CA LEU A 29 5.41 -0.70 -22.45
C LEU A 29 4.63 0.28 -21.57
N ALA A 30 3.32 0.39 -21.83
CA ALA A 30 2.43 1.00 -20.86
C ALA A 30 2.18 0.07 -19.68
N GLU A 31 1.96 -1.21 -19.96
CA GLU A 31 1.72 -2.21 -18.93
C GLU A 31 2.29 -3.58 -19.32
N LEU A 32 2.86 -4.27 -18.34
CA LEU A 32 3.22 -5.68 -18.42
C LEU A 32 2.54 -6.44 -17.27
N ALA A 33 1.74 -7.45 -17.61
CA ALA A 33 1.03 -8.26 -16.63
C ALA A 33 1.48 -9.74 -16.66
N LEU A 34 2.14 -10.16 -15.58
CA LEU A 34 2.74 -11.48 -15.36
C LEU A 34 2.02 -12.24 -14.22
N ARG A 35 0.69 -12.38 -14.32
CA ARG A 35 -0.10 -13.09 -13.30
C ARG A 35 -0.20 -14.58 -13.62
N SER A 36 0.26 -15.43 -12.70
CA SER A 36 0.34 -16.88 -12.85
C SER A 36 1.01 -17.26 -14.18
N ALA A 37 2.07 -16.54 -14.55
CA ALA A 37 2.79 -16.71 -15.81
C ALA A 37 3.97 -17.70 -15.69
N PHE A 38 4.42 -17.99 -14.47
CA PHE A 38 5.57 -18.81 -14.16
C PHE A 38 5.19 -19.96 -13.22
N GLU A 39 5.96 -21.04 -13.26
CA GLU A 39 6.06 -21.98 -12.14
C GLU A 39 6.80 -21.30 -10.97
N SER A 40 6.42 -21.60 -9.73
CA SER A 40 6.91 -20.86 -8.55
C SER A 40 8.44 -20.78 -8.47
N SER A 41 9.13 -21.90 -8.71
CA SER A 41 10.58 -21.99 -8.68
C SER A 41 11.30 -21.20 -9.78
N MET A 42 10.60 -20.86 -10.87
CA MET A 42 11.17 -20.20 -12.05
C MET A 42 10.94 -18.69 -12.06
N MET A 43 10.05 -18.18 -11.18
CA MET A 43 9.69 -16.76 -11.20
C MET A 43 10.91 -15.87 -10.97
N GLN A 44 11.70 -16.13 -9.92
CA GLN A 44 12.86 -15.30 -9.60
C GLN A 44 13.83 -15.16 -10.79
N THR A 45 14.23 -16.28 -11.38
CA THR A 45 15.12 -16.31 -12.56
C THR A 45 14.48 -15.65 -13.77
N SER A 46 13.18 -15.86 -14.00
CA SER A 46 12.47 -15.26 -15.14
C SER A 46 12.34 -13.75 -15.02
N LEU A 47 12.17 -13.21 -13.80
CA LEU A 47 12.14 -11.76 -13.58
C LEU A 47 13.48 -11.09 -13.92
N GLN A 48 14.62 -11.80 -13.86
CA GLN A 48 15.91 -11.27 -14.30
C GLN A 48 15.96 -11.02 -15.81
N GLY A 49 15.20 -11.79 -16.60
CA GLY A 49 15.08 -11.60 -18.05
C GLY A 49 14.41 -10.28 -18.46
N LEU A 50 13.77 -9.58 -17.51
CA LEU A 50 13.16 -8.26 -17.75
C LEU A 50 14.16 -7.10 -17.74
N ALA A 51 15.45 -7.35 -17.49
CA ALA A 51 16.47 -6.32 -17.44
C ALA A 51 16.44 -5.41 -18.68
N GLY A 52 16.45 -4.09 -18.46
CA GLY A 52 16.41 -3.07 -19.51
C GLY A 52 15.00 -2.70 -20.00
N LEU A 53 13.94 -3.28 -19.42
CA LEU A 53 12.55 -2.88 -19.67
C LEU A 53 12.24 -1.50 -19.09
N GLN A 54 11.53 -0.68 -19.85
CA GLN A 54 10.81 0.51 -19.35
C GLN A 54 9.30 0.26 -19.39
N VAL A 55 8.62 0.38 -18.25
CA VAL A 55 7.18 0.09 -18.17
C VAL A 55 6.45 1.03 -17.21
N SER A 56 5.31 1.62 -17.61
CA SER A 56 4.56 2.46 -16.68
C SER A 56 3.96 1.66 -15.52
N ARG A 57 3.38 0.48 -15.79
CA ARG A 57 2.82 -0.44 -14.78
C ARG A 57 3.34 -1.87 -14.94
N LEU A 58 3.98 -2.40 -13.91
CA LEU A 58 4.34 -3.82 -13.84
C LEU A 58 3.45 -4.55 -12.82
N THR A 59 2.72 -5.58 -13.26
CA THR A 59 1.91 -6.43 -12.38
C THR A 59 2.50 -7.83 -12.31
N VAL A 60 2.84 -8.30 -11.11
CA VAL A 60 3.39 -9.64 -10.83
C VAL A 60 2.54 -10.32 -9.77
N GLY A 61 2.32 -11.63 -9.90
CA GLY A 61 1.65 -12.41 -8.87
C GLY A 61 0.74 -13.49 -9.45
N ALA A 62 -0.43 -13.70 -8.87
CA ALA A 62 -1.34 -14.79 -9.25
C ALA A 62 -2.83 -14.37 -9.36
N PHE A 63 -3.69 -15.34 -9.66
CA PHE A 63 -5.14 -15.24 -9.50
C PHE A 63 -5.60 -15.96 -8.23
N SER A 64 -6.59 -15.42 -7.54
CA SER A 64 -7.02 -15.89 -6.21
C SER A 64 -7.72 -17.26 -6.21
N ASP A 65 -8.26 -17.68 -7.36
CA ASP A 65 -9.01 -18.92 -7.61
C ASP A 65 -8.12 -20.09 -8.08
N ARG A 66 -6.88 -19.81 -8.50
CA ARG A 66 -5.92 -20.84 -8.89
C ARG A 66 -5.27 -21.41 -7.63
N GLY A 67 -5.48 -22.70 -7.35
CA GLY A 67 -4.85 -23.42 -6.24
C GLY A 67 -3.31 -23.54 -6.29
N ARG A 68 -2.64 -22.83 -7.21
CA ARG A 68 -1.18 -22.68 -7.18
C ARG A 68 -0.85 -21.61 -6.15
N GLN A 69 -0.61 -22.05 -4.93
CA GLN A 69 -0.12 -21.20 -3.87
C GLN A 69 1.31 -20.79 -4.23
N GLN A 70 1.49 -19.49 -4.47
CA GLN A 70 2.83 -18.93 -4.68
C GLN A 70 3.24 -18.22 -3.40
N ASP A 71 4.39 -18.65 -2.88
CA ASP A 71 5.00 -18.05 -1.72
C ASP A 71 6.01 -17.00 -2.18
N PHE A 72 6.16 -15.97 -1.37
CA PHE A 72 7.18 -14.95 -1.50
C PHE A 72 8.44 -15.47 -0.86
N GLU A 73 9.44 -15.78 -1.69
CA GLU A 73 10.77 -16.18 -1.23
C GLU A 73 11.70 -14.97 -1.19
N ARG A 74 12.70 -15.03 -0.31
CA ARG A 74 13.69 -13.98 -0.18
C ARG A 74 14.40 -13.71 -1.52
N GLY A 75 14.39 -12.45 -1.94
CA GLY A 75 15.02 -12.03 -3.19
C GLY A 75 14.23 -12.37 -4.46
N LEU A 76 12.97 -12.80 -4.35
CA LEU A 76 12.09 -13.08 -5.50
C LEU A 76 12.10 -11.92 -6.52
N LEU A 77 12.09 -10.69 -6.04
CA LEU A 77 12.02 -9.48 -6.87
C LEU A 77 13.40 -8.93 -7.29
N ASN A 78 14.51 -9.61 -6.99
CA ASN A 78 15.87 -9.12 -7.28
C ASN A 78 16.10 -8.84 -8.78
N GLY A 79 15.45 -9.61 -9.66
CA GLY A 79 15.54 -9.39 -11.11
C GLY A 79 14.95 -8.06 -11.59
N LEU A 80 14.11 -7.42 -10.78
CA LEU A 80 13.45 -6.16 -11.13
C LEU A 80 14.34 -4.93 -10.93
N CYS A 81 15.51 -5.06 -10.32
CA CYS A 81 16.40 -3.92 -10.03
C CYS A 81 16.90 -3.21 -11.30
N GLN A 82 16.83 -3.87 -12.47
CA GLN A 82 17.21 -3.32 -13.77
C GLN A 82 16.00 -2.93 -14.63
N VAL A 83 14.81 -2.86 -14.05
CA VAL A 83 13.57 -2.46 -14.71
C VAL A 83 13.22 -1.04 -14.28
N GLN A 84 12.98 -0.15 -15.23
CA GLN A 84 12.47 1.19 -14.95
C GLN A 84 10.94 1.15 -14.95
N MET A 85 10.33 1.48 -13.80
CA MET A 85 8.88 1.49 -13.68
C MET A 85 8.34 2.62 -12.80
N GLU A 86 7.12 3.07 -13.10
CA GLU A 86 6.42 4.11 -12.32
C GLU A 86 5.52 3.49 -11.25
N GLU A 87 4.84 2.39 -11.59
CA GLU A 87 3.93 1.67 -10.71
C GLU A 87 4.22 0.17 -10.69
N PHE A 88 4.30 -0.38 -9.48
CA PHE A 88 4.46 -1.81 -9.23
C PHE A 88 3.25 -2.37 -8.50
N VAL A 89 2.72 -3.49 -9.00
CA VAL A 89 1.58 -4.21 -8.40
C VAL A 89 2.00 -5.64 -8.09
N LEU A 90 1.94 -6.01 -6.81
CA LEU A 90 2.11 -7.38 -6.34
C LEU A 90 0.77 -7.92 -5.87
N ILE A 91 0.34 -9.06 -6.42
CA ILE A 91 -1.02 -9.57 -6.19
C ILE A 91 -1.10 -11.08 -5.91
N CYS A 92 -1.93 -11.48 -4.94
CA CYS A 92 -2.27 -12.88 -4.67
C CYS A 92 -1.08 -13.81 -4.32
N LEU A 93 -0.10 -13.36 -3.52
CA LEU A 93 0.90 -14.25 -2.90
C LEU A 93 0.53 -14.58 -1.45
N ARG A 94 0.75 -15.81 -1.02
CA ARG A 94 0.17 -16.33 0.24
C ARG A 94 1.17 -16.73 1.32
N GLY A 95 2.40 -17.08 0.99
CA GLY A 95 3.47 -17.26 1.99
C GLY A 95 4.35 -16.01 2.00
N PHE A 96 4.54 -15.39 3.17
CA PHE A 96 5.50 -14.28 3.32
C PHE A 96 6.60 -14.58 4.36
N GLY A 97 6.45 -15.63 5.17
CA GLY A 97 7.45 -16.09 6.15
C GLY A 97 8.10 -14.96 6.94
N ASP A 98 9.36 -15.14 7.31
CA ASP A 98 10.24 -14.08 7.83
C ASP A 98 10.98 -13.33 6.69
N ASP A 99 10.58 -13.55 5.43
CA ASP A 99 11.37 -13.22 4.23
C ASP A 99 10.97 -11.87 3.58
N THR A 100 10.27 -10.99 4.30
CA THR A 100 9.79 -9.71 3.73
C THR A 100 10.86 -8.61 3.68
N ASP A 101 12.06 -8.87 4.22
CA ASP A 101 13.20 -7.95 4.25
C ASP A 101 13.66 -7.51 2.85
N THR A 102 13.42 -8.33 1.83
CA THR A 102 13.80 -8.05 0.44
C THR A 102 12.67 -7.50 -0.43
N LEU A 103 11.44 -7.38 0.09
CA LEU A 103 10.25 -7.00 -0.68
C LEU A 103 10.43 -5.67 -1.42
N PHE A 104 11.08 -4.69 -0.80
CA PHE A 104 11.19 -3.34 -1.35
C PHE A 104 12.53 -3.05 -2.03
N ASN A 105 13.49 -3.99 -2.06
CA ASN A 105 14.87 -3.72 -2.52
C ASN A 105 14.93 -3.14 -3.94
N CYS A 106 14.21 -3.74 -4.88
CA CYS A 106 14.21 -3.30 -6.28
C CYS A 106 13.03 -2.39 -6.65
N VAL A 107 12.01 -2.30 -5.79
CA VAL A 107 10.80 -1.52 -6.07
C VAL A 107 10.70 -0.25 -5.22
N GLY A 108 11.65 -0.01 -4.30
CA GLY A 108 11.65 1.16 -3.42
C GLY A 108 11.88 2.50 -4.14
N ASN A 109 12.30 2.50 -5.41
CA ASN A 109 12.52 3.70 -6.22
C ASN A 109 11.33 4.05 -7.13
N VAL A 110 10.24 3.26 -7.11
CA VAL A 110 9.04 3.53 -7.92
C VAL A 110 8.15 4.59 -7.25
N SER A 111 7.23 5.18 -8.01
CA SER A 111 6.31 6.21 -7.49
C SER A 111 5.13 5.59 -6.73
N THR A 112 4.57 4.49 -7.24
CA THR A 112 3.39 3.83 -6.68
C THR A 112 3.64 2.34 -6.48
N ILE A 113 3.33 1.84 -5.27
CA ILE A 113 3.31 0.40 -4.96
C ILE A 113 1.91 0.00 -4.55
N ARG A 114 1.40 -1.09 -5.13
CA ARG A 114 0.16 -1.74 -4.71
C ARG A 114 0.40 -3.19 -4.32
N LEU A 115 0.04 -3.51 -3.10
CA LEU A 115 0.13 -4.83 -2.49
C LEU A 115 -1.31 -5.32 -2.27
N VAL A 116 -1.74 -6.31 -3.05
CA VAL A 116 -3.15 -6.70 -3.14
C VAL A 116 -3.34 -8.19 -2.85
N ASP A 117 -4.24 -8.52 -1.92
CA ASP A 117 -4.61 -9.90 -1.59
C ASP A 117 -3.38 -10.74 -1.21
N LEU A 118 -2.56 -10.19 -0.30
CA LEU A 118 -1.32 -10.79 0.18
C LEU A 118 -1.47 -11.25 1.62
N ARG A 119 -0.83 -12.34 2.05
CA ARG A 119 -0.69 -12.61 3.51
C ARG A 119 0.50 -11.86 4.12
N LEU A 120 0.66 -10.60 3.76
CA LEU A 120 1.72 -9.75 4.29
C LEU A 120 1.28 -9.24 5.68
N GLU A 121 1.96 -9.72 6.72
CA GLU A 121 1.63 -9.42 8.11
C GLU A 121 2.48 -8.27 8.68
N GLU A 122 3.65 -8.02 8.11
CA GLU A 122 4.54 -6.93 8.51
C GLU A 122 5.29 -6.28 7.33
N ILE A 123 5.93 -5.14 7.58
CA ILE A 123 6.89 -4.51 6.68
C ILE A 123 8.25 -4.56 7.37
N SER A 124 9.12 -5.51 7.03
CA SER A 124 10.37 -5.70 7.77
C SER A 124 11.38 -4.57 7.49
N GLN A 125 11.62 -4.25 6.22
CA GLN A 125 12.61 -3.25 5.79
C GLN A 125 12.10 -2.34 4.67
N VAL A 126 12.60 -1.10 4.66
CA VAL A 126 12.37 -0.12 3.59
C VAL A 126 13.73 0.47 3.21
N PRO A 127 14.12 0.45 1.92
CA PRO A 127 15.38 1.03 1.49
C PRO A 127 15.50 2.52 1.85
N VAL A 128 16.69 2.91 2.33
CA VAL A 128 17.00 4.32 2.61
C VAL A 128 16.84 5.14 1.33
N GLY A 129 16.16 6.27 1.43
CA GLY A 129 15.94 7.17 0.28
C GLY A 129 14.85 6.71 -0.69
N SER A 130 13.97 5.79 -0.28
CA SER A 130 12.81 5.37 -1.08
C SER A 130 12.03 6.56 -1.65
N LYS A 131 11.63 6.44 -2.91
CA LYS A 131 10.91 7.46 -3.68
C LYS A 131 9.40 7.21 -3.81
N VAL A 132 8.89 6.23 -3.06
CA VAL A 132 7.48 5.86 -3.07
C VAL A 132 6.64 7.03 -2.55
N LYS A 133 5.71 7.48 -3.39
CA LYS A 133 4.75 8.55 -3.10
C LYS A 133 3.38 8.01 -2.76
N GLN A 134 3.03 6.84 -3.29
CA GLN A 134 1.76 6.19 -3.03
C GLN A 134 1.97 4.72 -2.67
N LEU A 135 1.41 4.31 -1.53
CA LEU A 135 1.42 2.92 -1.09
C LEU A 135 -0.02 2.49 -0.83
N GLU A 136 -0.44 1.40 -1.49
CA GLU A 136 -1.71 0.73 -1.24
C GLU A 136 -1.45 -0.68 -0.75
N CYS A 137 -2.03 -1.03 0.40
CA CYS A 137 -2.08 -2.37 0.95
C CYS A 137 -3.55 -2.79 1.10
N LYS A 138 -4.03 -3.63 0.18
CA LYS A 138 -5.42 -4.04 0.11
C LYS A 138 -5.56 -5.51 0.39
N LYS A 139 -6.40 -5.90 1.35
CA LYS A 139 -6.55 -7.31 1.77
C LYS A 139 -5.20 -7.94 2.15
N CYS A 140 -4.41 -7.26 2.98
CA CYS A 140 -3.21 -7.82 3.59
C CYS A 140 -3.50 -8.45 4.97
N GLY A 141 -2.46 -8.94 5.64
CA GLY A 141 -2.52 -9.69 6.90
C GLY A 141 -2.28 -8.87 8.17
N PHE A 142 -2.01 -7.57 8.07
CA PHE A 142 -1.69 -6.70 9.21
C PHE A 142 -2.73 -6.78 10.34
N ASP A 143 -2.25 -6.85 11.58
CA ASP A 143 -3.07 -6.81 12.81
C ASP A 143 -3.06 -5.43 13.48
N ASP A 144 -1.92 -4.72 13.38
CA ASP A 144 -1.72 -3.31 13.73
C ASP A 144 -1.26 -2.49 12.52
N VAL A 145 -1.55 -1.19 12.51
CA VAL A 145 -1.04 -0.29 11.46
C VAL A 145 0.47 -0.17 11.63
N PRO A 146 1.30 -0.56 10.64
CA PRO A 146 2.76 -0.59 10.79
C PRO A 146 3.38 0.81 10.63
N ALA A 147 2.91 1.77 11.44
CA ALA A 147 3.17 3.20 11.27
C ALA A 147 4.67 3.54 11.35
N LEU A 148 5.43 2.88 12.22
CA LEU A 148 6.88 3.11 12.34
C LEU A 148 7.64 2.69 11.07
N LYS A 149 7.27 1.56 10.48
CA LYS A 149 7.90 1.04 9.25
C LYS A 149 7.47 1.86 8.04
N LEU A 150 6.20 2.23 7.97
CA LEU A 150 5.67 3.11 6.93
C LEU A 150 6.31 4.50 6.96
N SER A 151 6.71 4.96 8.14
CA SER A 151 7.42 6.24 8.34
C SER A 151 8.79 6.29 7.68
N LEU A 152 9.32 5.16 7.20
CA LEU A 152 10.55 5.12 6.41
C LEU A 152 10.36 5.58 4.95
N PHE A 153 9.13 5.59 4.44
CA PHE A 153 8.80 6.15 3.13
C PHE A 153 8.69 7.69 3.20
N LYS A 154 9.83 8.39 3.25
CA LYS A 154 9.87 9.85 3.48
C LYS A 154 9.17 10.71 2.40
N GLU A 155 8.98 10.16 1.21
CA GLU A 155 8.29 10.83 0.09
C GLU A 155 6.78 10.49 0.03
N LEU A 156 6.26 9.70 0.99
CA LEU A 156 4.89 9.20 0.96
C LEU A 156 3.88 10.35 1.09
N ARG A 157 2.96 10.43 0.12
CA ARG A 157 1.86 11.40 0.05
C ARG A 157 0.49 10.76 0.24
N VAL A 158 0.36 9.51 -0.20
CA VAL A 158 -0.90 8.76 -0.15
C VAL A 158 -0.66 7.38 0.44
N LEU A 159 -1.31 7.08 1.55
CA LEU A 159 -1.33 5.77 2.16
C LEU A 159 -2.76 5.22 2.14
N ARG A 160 -2.93 4.02 1.59
CA ARG A 160 -4.19 3.28 1.66
C ARG A 160 -3.96 1.90 2.25
N ILE A 161 -4.58 1.59 3.37
CA ILE A 161 -4.59 0.25 3.96
C ILE A 161 -6.06 -0.13 4.10
N THR A 162 -6.61 -0.87 3.15
CA THR A 162 -8.07 -1.10 3.07
C THR A 162 -8.43 -2.57 2.97
N LYS A 163 -9.61 -2.96 3.47
CA LYS A 163 -10.09 -4.35 3.40
C LYS A 163 -9.17 -5.35 4.12
N ASN A 164 -8.41 -4.91 5.12
CA ASN A 164 -7.55 -5.73 5.97
C ASN A 164 -8.38 -6.21 7.16
N ARG A 165 -8.94 -7.41 7.06
CA ARG A 165 -9.87 -7.96 8.07
C ARG A 165 -9.20 -8.29 9.41
N SER A 166 -7.87 -8.42 9.43
CA SER A 166 -7.09 -8.66 10.65
C SER A 166 -6.72 -7.36 11.36
N LEU A 167 -6.76 -6.21 10.67
CA LEU A 167 -6.28 -4.93 11.16
C LEU A 167 -7.26 -4.35 12.18
N LYS A 168 -6.91 -4.52 13.46
CA LYS A 168 -7.74 -4.16 14.61
C LYS A 168 -7.17 -2.99 15.39
N ASN A 169 -5.86 -2.78 15.30
CA ASN A 169 -5.15 -1.83 16.14
C ASN A 169 -4.47 -0.73 15.31
N PHE A 170 -4.19 0.38 15.97
CA PHE A 170 -3.31 1.44 15.48
C PHE A 170 -2.62 2.08 16.69
N GLU A 171 -1.70 1.32 17.28
CA GLU A 171 -0.99 1.69 18.52
C GLU A 171 0.24 2.56 18.24
N GLN A 172 0.93 2.26 17.14
CA GLN A 172 2.08 3.02 16.69
C GLN A 172 1.68 4.40 16.17
N LYS A 173 2.63 5.35 16.19
CA LYS A 173 2.44 6.70 15.63
C LYS A 173 3.26 6.85 14.37
N PHE A 174 2.81 7.70 13.46
CA PHE A 174 3.65 8.09 12.32
C PHE A 174 4.77 9.05 12.78
N GLU A 175 5.93 8.94 12.16
CA GLU A 175 7.13 9.72 12.46
C GLU A 175 7.75 10.34 11.20
N GLY A 176 7.75 11.67 11.14
CA GLY A 176 8.41 12.40 10.06
C GLY A 176 7.83 12.11 8.67
N LEU A 177 6.52 11.91 8.55
CA LEU A 177 5.78 11.82 7.29
C LEU A 177 5.25 13.20 6.90
N SER A 178 6.17 14.15 6.68
CA SER A 178 5.84 15.55 6.40
C SER A 178 5.08 15.75 5.09
N ASN A 179 5.23 14.85 4.12
CA ASN A 179 4.58 14.95 2.80
C ASN A 179 3.19 14.27 2.75
N LEU A 180 2.78 13.57 3.82
CA LEU A 180 1.56 12.77 3.80
C LEU A 180 0.32 13.65 3.78
N GLU A 181 -0.52 13.45 2.76
CA GLU A 181 -1.73 14.26 2.51
C GLU A 181 -3.02 13.44 2.62
N VAL A 182 -2.95 12.14 2.32
CA VAL A 182 -4.11 11.25 2.27
C VAL A 182 -3.82 9.97 3.04
N ILE A 183 -4.70 9.67 4.00
CA ILE A 183 -4.75 8.38 4.69
C ILE A 183 -6.14 7.78 4.50
N ASP A 184 -6.17 6.57 3.96
CA ASP A 184 -7.37 5.76 3.84
C ASP A 184 -7.19 4.45 4.59
N LEU A 185 -7.84 4.33 5.75
CA LEU A 185 -7.89 3.12 6.57
C LEU A 185 -9.32 2.56 6.60
N SER A 186 -10.09 2.75 5.52
CA SER A 186 -11.46 2.27 5.42
C SER A 186 -11.58 0.75 5.24
N GLU A 187 -12.74 0.23 5.60
CA GLU A 187 -13.10 -1.18 5.44
C GLU A 187 -12.14 -2.15 6.18
N ASN A 188 -11.63 -1.75 7.34
CA ASN A 188 -10.84 -2.63 8.21
C ASN A 188 -11.67 -3.06 9.43
N ARG A 189 -11.01 -3.36 10.56
CA ARG A 189 -11.68 -3.67 11.84
C ARG A 189 -11.11 -2.84 12.98
N LEU A 190 -10.62 -1.64 12.68
CA LEU A 190 -9.90 -0.80 13.63
C LEU A 190 -10.77 -0.47 14.84
N THR A 191 -10.15 -0.54 16.01
CA THR A 191 -10.67 -0.06 17.27
C THR A 191 -9.74 1.02 17.81
N PHE A 192 -10.25 2.24 17.94
CA PHE A 192 -9.52 3.37 18.51
C PHE A 192 -10.08 3.72 19.88
N SER A 193 -9.27 3.51 20.92
CA SER A 193 -9.61 3.93 22.29
C SER A 193 -9.46 5.44 22.50
N ARG A 194 -8.61 6.10 21.70
CA ARG A 194 -8.40 7.55 21.71
C ARG A 194 -7.98 8.06 20.33
N CYS A 195 -8.92 8.62 19.59
CA CYS A 195 -8.66 9.29 18.32
C CYS A 195 -8.66 10.83 18.51
N CYS A 196 -7.83 11.60 17.80
CA CYS A 196 -6.94 11.19 16.69
C CYS A 196 -5.52 11.80 16.75
N SER A 197 -5.35 12.85 17.55
CA SER A 197 -4.12 13.65 17.61
C SER A 197 -2.81 12.87 17.80
N PRO A 198 -2.71 11.82 18.65
CA PRO A 198 -1.43 11.15 18.89
C PRO A 198 -0.85 10.43 17.67
N GLN A 199 -1.68 9.75 16.86
CA GLN A 199 -1.24 8.94 15.72
C GLN A 199 -0.72 9.78 14.55
N PHE A 200 -1.22 11.01 14.41
CA PHE A 200 -0.97 11.88 13.27
C PHE A 200 -0.11 13.11 13.62
N GLN A 201 0.50 13.15 14.82
CA GLN A 201 1.31 14.27 15.30
C GLN A 201 2.37 14.76 14.31
N ASN A 202 2.98 13.85 13.56
CA ASN A 202 4.06 14.16 12.62
C ASN A 202 3.60 14.16 11.15
N CYS A 203 2.33 14.47 10.90
CA CYS A 203 1.72 14.54 9.57
C CYS A 203 1.07 15.91 9.31
N PRO A 204 1.84 17.01 9.33
CA PRO A 204 1.29 18.38 9.31
C PRO A 204 0.51 18.73 8.03
N ASN A 205 0.74 18.02 6.94
CA ASN A 205 0.09 18.23 5.64
C ASN A 205 -1.12 17.32 5.38
N LEU A 206 -1.57 16.57 6.39
CA LEU A 206 -2.71 15.67 6.25
C LEU A 206 -3.99 16.47 5.96
N LYS A 207 -4.67 16.13 4.86
CA LYS A 207 -5.88 16.80 4.37
C LYS A 207 -7.08 15.87 4.28
N HIS A 208 -6.84 14.58 4.04
CA HIS A 208 -7.88 13.57 3.87
C HIS A 208 -7.65 12.41 4.81
N LEU A 209 -8.64 12.14 5.66
CA LEU A 209 -8.63 11.00 6.56
C LEU A 209 -9.94 10.21 6.39
N ASN A 210 -9.82 8.97 5.93
CA ASN A 210 -10.93 8.03 5.84
C ASN A 210 -10.77 6.90 6.86
N LEU A 211 -11.70 6.84 7.81
CA LEU A 211 -11.81 5.85 8.87
C LEU A 211 -13.17 5.14 8.84
N SER A 212 -13.88 5.21 7.71
CA SER A 212 -15.18 4.56 7.51
C SER A 212 -15.11 3.04 7.53
N PHE A 213 -16.23 2.38 7.83
CA PHE A 213 -16.34 0.92 7.86
C PHE A 213 -15.28 0.27 8.76
N ASN A 214 -15.10 0.81 9.97
CA ASN A 214 -14.27 0.24 11.04
C ASN A 214 -15.14 -0.20 12.22
N SER A 215 -14.53 -0.79 13.25
CA SER A 215 -15.28 -1.39 14.36
C SER A 215 -15.78 -0.32 15.33
N TYR A 216 -14.87 0.41 15.98
CA TYR A 216 -15.22 1.36 17.03
C TYR A 216 -14.17 2.47 17.13
N ILE A 217 -14.61 3.72 17.22
CA ILE A 217 -13.69 4.86 17.40
C ILE A 217 -14.22 5.77 18.50
N ARG A 218 -13.42 5.90 19.57
CA ARG A 218 -13.64 6.88 20.63
C ARG A 218 -13.00 8.20 20.25
N LEU A 219 -13.83 9.18 19.91
CA LEU A 219 -13.40 10.55 19.69
C LEU A 219 -13.14 11.18 21.06
N THR A 220 -11.95 11.77 21.25
CA THR A 220 -11.61 12.56 22.46
C THR A 220 -11.65 14.08 22.22
N GLY A 221 -12.03 14.51 21.01
CA GLY A 221 -12.04 15.92 20.56
C GLY A 221 -10.68 16.60 20.52
N ASP A 222 -9.61 15.82 20.62
CA ASP A 222 -8.24 16.27 20.44
C ASP A 222 -7.86 15.99 18.99
N PHE A 223 -8.02 17.02 18.16
CA PHE A 223 -7.65 17.05 16.74
C PHE A 223 -6.57 18.11 16.46
N ILE A 224 -5.86 18.59 17.49
CA ILE A 224 -4.88 19.69 17.40
C ILE A 224 -3.79 19.40 16.35
N ASN A 225 -3.41 18.13 16.20
CA ASN A 225 -2.39 17.74 15.23
C ASN A 225 -2.92 17.52 13.79
N VAL A 226 -4.22 17.67 13.56
CA VAL A 226 -4.88 17.42 12.27
C VAL A 226 -5.86 18.54 11.89
N GLU A 227 -5.60 19.76 12.35
CA GLU A 227 -6.41 20.96 12.08
C GLU A 227 -6.51 21.33 10.59
N ASN A 228 -5.57 20.82 9.78
CA ASN A 228 -5.53 21.01 8.33
C ASN A 228 -6.45 20.08 7.53
N LEU A 229 -7.18 19.16 8.19
CA LEU A 229 -8.10 18.27 7.52
C LEU A 229 -9.18 19.04 6.76
N LEU A 230 -9.39 18.63 5.51
CA LEU A 230 -10.45 19.10 4.63
C LEU A 230 -11.57 18.05 4.53
N TYR A 231 -11.20 16.77 4.60
CA TYR A 231 -12.13 15.65 4.44
C TYR A 231 -11.95 14.64 5.59
N LEU A 232 -13.03 14.37 6.31
CA LEU A 232 -13.10 13.34 7.34
C LEU A 232 -14.31 12.44 7.08
N ASP A 233 -14.06 11.15 6.87
CA ASP A 233 -15.11 10.15 6.71
C ASP A 233 -15.01 9.09 7.81
N LEU A 234 -16.11 8.95 8.55
CA LEU A 234 -16.30 8.03 9.67
C LEU A 234 -17.55 7.17 9.46
N GLN A 235 -18.15 7.16 8.26
CA GLN A 235 -19.41 6.45 8.04
C GLN A 235 -19.29 4.96 8.38
N HIS A 236 -20.38 4.35 8.86
CA HIS A 236 -20.41 2.93 9.21
C HIS A 236 -19.35 2.48 10.23
N THR A 237 -18.90 3.40 11.10
CA THR A 237 -18.03 3.11 12.24
C THR A 237 -18.75 3.47 13.52
N THR A 238 -18.83 2.59 14.51
CA THR A 238 -19.45 2.94 15.79
C THR A 238 -18.62 4.01 16.50
N LEU A 239 -19.22 5.18 16.74
CA LEU A 239 -18.53 6.31 17.36
C LEU A 239 -18.95 6.48 18.81
N PHE A 240 -17.98 6.71 19.68
CA PHE A 240 -18.22 7.21 21.04
C PHE A 240 -17.71 8.65 21.16
N GLY A 241 -18.52 9.52 21.75
CA GLY A 241 -18.16 10.93 21.98
C GLY A 241 -18.91 11.97 21.13
N PRO A 242 -19.38 11.71 19.89
CA PRO A 242 -20.22 12.68 19.19
C PRO A 242 -21.44 13.06 20.05
N GLY A 243 -21.60 14.35 20.34
CA GLY A 243 -22.71 14.88 21.13
C GLY A 243 -22.45 15.04 22.63
N SER A 244 -21.35 14.52 23.19
CA SER A 244 -20.98 14.79 24.59
C SER A 244 -20.27 16.13 24.78
N TYR A 245 -19.58 16.63 23.75
CA TYR A 245 -18.85 17.90 23.69
C TYR A 245 -18.51 18.19 22.20
N PRO A 246 -18.05 19.40 21.81
CA PRO A 246 -17.86 19.75 20.39
C PRO A 246 -16.58 19.13 19.83
N VAL A 247 -16.61 17.81 19.61
CA VAL A 247 -15.46 16.98 19.20
C VAL A 247 -14.75 17.48 17.94
N PHE A 248 -15.44 18.19 17.04
CA PHE A 248 -14.87 18.66 15.78
C PHE A 248 -14.49 20.15 15.78
N LEU A 249 -14.54 20.84 16.93
CA LEU A 249 -14.37 22.30 17.02
C LEU A 249 -13.03 22.80 16.44
N SER A 250 -11.96 22.03 16.58
CA SER A 250 -10.62 22.38 16.07
C SER A 250 -10.44 22.14 14.58
N LEU A 251 -11.34 21.42 13.91
CA LEU A 251 -11.28 21.13 12.48
C LEU A 251 -11.86 22.29 11.65
N GLN A 252 -11.29 23.49 11.80
CA GLN A 252 -11.83 24.72 11.21
C GLN A 252 -11.77 24.75 9.68
N ARG A 253 -10.94 23.91 9.07
CA ARG A 253 -10.75 23.82 7.61
C ARG A 253 -11.59 22.72 6.96
N LEU A 254 -12.36 21.97 7.75
CA LEU A 254 -13.13 20.83 7.28
C LEU A 254 -14.24 21.30 6.34
N ILE A 255 -14.28 20.73 5.14
CA ILE A 255 -15.31 21.01 4.12
C ILE A 255 -16.25 19.81 3.92
N TYR A 256 -15.82 18.61 4.33
CA TYR A 256 -16.59 17.39 4.26
C TYR A 256 -16.45 16.59 5.56
N LEU A 257 -17.60 16.24 6.13
CA LEU A 257 -17.72 15.34 7.27
C LEU A 257 -18.83 14.34 7.01
N ASP A 258 -18.50 13.05 7.02
CA ASP A 258 -19.48 11.98 6.99
C ASP A 258 -19.47 11.17 8.28
N ILE A 259 -20.59 11.20 9.00
CA ILE A 259 -20.86 10.45 10.22
C ILE A 259 -22.14 9.63 10.07
N SER A 260 -22.46 9.22 8.84
CA SER A 260 -23.64 8.40 8.56
C SER A 260 -23.47 7.01 9.19
N TYR A 261 -24.55 6.48 9.78
CA TYR A 261 -24.58 5.11 10.34
C TYR A 261 -23.53 4.83 11.43
N THR A 262 -23.25 5.79 12.31
CA THR A 262 -22.21 5.67 13.36
C THR A 262 -22.72 5.29 14.75
N LYS A 263 -23.92 4.71 14.84
CA LYS A 263 -24.53 4.32 16.13
C LYS A 263 -23.88 3.07 16.73
#